data_AF-A0A1Y2RDD7-F1
#
_entry.id   AF-A0A1Y2RDD7-F1
#
_cell.length_a   1.000
_cell.length_b   1.000
_cell.length_c   1.000
_cell.angle_alpha   90.00
_cell.angle_beta   90.00
_cell.angle_gamma   90.00
#
_symmetry.space_group_name_H-M   'P 1'
#
loop_
_entity.id
_entity.type
_entity.pdbx_description
1 polymer ?
#
loop_
_entity_poly.entity_id
_entity_poly.type
_entity_poly.pdbx_seq_one_letter_code
_entity_poly.pdbx_strand_id
1 'polypeptide(L)'
;MENRKYFILPIFISLLAVLSACTGKSNKEYNYIETAMLTNRDTIVPKEKKPLQIIAVSDSDAYIQAYTNFCLSNKSYDSEFQKSGSISGKPLSFKLLNKELIDISKSVTFLNKERWEKKIQEKVLAFEVKKEE
;
A
#
# COMPACT_ATOMS: atom_id res chain seq x y z
N MET A 1 -21.78 -43.15 62.89
CA MET A 1 -20.48 -42.50 62.66
C MET A 1 -20.34 -42.22 61.17
N GLU A 2 -20.93 -41.12 60.70
CA GLU A 2 -20.80 -40.66 59.32
C GLU A 2 -19.73 -39.57 59.29
N ASN A 3 -18.59 -39.88 58.69
CA ASN A 3 -17.51 -38.93 58.46
C ASN A 3 -17.04 -39.10 57.02
N ARG A 4 -17.31 -38.10 56.18
CA ARG A 4 -16.34 -37.45 55.27
C ARG A 4 -17.10 -36.52 54.33
N LYS A 5 -17.08 -35.22 54.65
CA LYS A 5 -17.40 -34.16 53.70
C LYS A 5 -16.20 -34.04 52.75
N TYR A 6 -16.42 -34.34 51.48
CA TYR A 6 -15.41 -34.13 50.44
C TYR A 6 -15.28 -32.64 50.19
N PHE A 7 -14.27 -32.02 50.79
CA PHE A 7 -13.79 -30.69 50.44
C PHE A 7 -12.88 -30.84 49.22
N ILE A 8 -13.50 -30.95 48.03
CA ILE A 8 -12.76 -30.95 46.76
C ILE A 8 -12.58 -29.49 46.36
N LEU A 9 -11.37 -28.99 46.63
CA LEU A 9 -10.88 -27.72 46.09
C LEU A 9 -11.08 -27.69 44.56
N PRO A 10 -11.54 -26.57 43.97
CA PRO A 10 -11.51 -26.39 42.53
C PRO A 10 -10.09 -25.96 42.11
N ILE A 11 -9.12 -26.87 42.15
CA ILE A 11 -7.83 -26.67 41.46
C ILE A 11 -8.01 -27.23 40.06
N PHE A 12 -8.65 -26.50 39.15
CA PHE A 12 -8.53 -26.76 37.70
C PHE A 12 -9.04 -25.58 36.84
N ILE A 13 -8.81 -24.34 37.28
CA ILE A 13 -9.09 -23.14 36.47
C ILE A 13 -7.84 -22.24 36.48
N SER A 14 -6.74 -22.70 35.88
CA SER A 14 -5.59 -21.81 35.62
C SER A 14 -4.56 -22.39 34.64
N LEU A 15 -4.98 -22.89 33.47
CA LEU A 15 -4.00 -23.22 32.42
C LEU A 15 -4.48 -23.06 30.98
N LEU A 16 -5.46 -22.18 30.75
CA LEU A 16 -5.95 -21.88 29.40
C LEU A 16 -6.14 -20.37 29.19
N ALA A 17 -5.12 -19.58 29.52
CA ALA A 17 -5.12 -18.12 29.32
C ALA A 17 -3.85 -17.61 28.59
N VAL A 18 -3.14 -18.46 27.85
CA VAL A 18 -1.82 -18.10 27.26
C VAL A 18 -1.84 -17.96 25.73
N LEU A 19 -2.99 -17.97 25.04
CA LEU A 19 -3.01 -17.95 23.56
C LEU A 19 -3.71 -16.75 22.89
N SER A 20 -4.13 -15.72 23.63
CA SER A 20 -4.78 -14.54 23.02
C SER A 20 -3.86 -13.32 22.87
N ALA A 21 -2.57 -13.53 22.62
CA ALA A 21 -1.72 -12.49 22.05
C ALA A 21 -1.78 -12.54 20.51
N CYS A 22 -2.99 -12.40 19.95
CA CYS A 22 -3.14 -11.94 18.58
C CYS A 22 -2.60 -10.51 18.55
N THR A 23 -1.34 -10.36 18.17
CA THR A 23 -0.70 -9.05 17.95
C THR A 23 -1.52 -8.28 16.93
N GLY A 24 -2.36 -7.36 17.40
CA GLY A 24 -3.06 -6.42 16.54
C GLY A 24 -2.01 -5.61 15.78
N LYS A 25 -1.82 -5.92 14.50
CA LYS A 25 -1.02 -5.10 13.60
C LYS A 25 -1.76 -3.77 13.48
N SER A 26 -1.27 -2.74 14.18
CA SER A 26 -1.78 -1.39 14.03
C SER A 26 -1.45 -0.90 12.63
N ASN A 27 -2.44 -0.29 11.99
CA ASN A 27 -2.22 0.35 10.70
C ASN A 27 -1.27 1.55 10.90
N LYS A 28 -0.35 1.70 9.95
CA LYS A 28 0.56 2.84 9.84
C LYS A 28 0.08 3.76 8.72
N GLU A 29 0.33 5.05 8.87
CA GLU A 29 0.03 6.07 7.87
C GLU A 29 1.25 6.41 7.02
N TYR A 30 1.00 6.63 5.73
CA TYR A 30 2.00 7.01 4.74
C TYR A 30 1.43 8.04 3.78
N ASN A 31 2.31 8.75 3.09
CA ASN A 31 1.94 9.66 2.00
C ASN A 31 2.62 9.22 0.69
N TYR A 32 1.80 8.93 -0.31
CA TYR A 32 2.23 8.76 -1.69
C TYR A 32 2.28 10.13 -2.38
N ILE A 33 3.42 10.45 -2.97
CA ILE A 33 3.60 11.69 -3.75
C ILE A 33 4.14 11.32 -5.11
N GLU A 34 3.36 11.57 -6.16
CA GLU A 34 3.79 11.35 -7.54
C GLU A 34 4.37 12.63 -8.13
N THR A 35 5.48 12.52 -8.85
CA THR A 35 6.00 13.58 -9.72
C THR A 35 5.55 13.30 -11.15
N ALA A 36 4.92 14.26 -11.80
CA ALA A 36 4.48 14.17 -13.18
C ALA A 36 4.90 15.41 -13.99
N MET A 37 4.95 15.28 -15.31
CA MET A 37 5.15 16.43 -16.20
C MET A 37 3.93 17.36 -16.11
N LEU A 38 4.16 18.66 -15.95
CA LEU A 38 3.12 19.68 -16.04
C LEU A 38 3.47 20.64 -17.18
N THR A 39 2.55 20.81 -18.11
CA THR A 39 2.62 21.89 -19.09
C THR A 39 2.08 23.17 -18.47
N ASN A 40 2.91 24.20 -18.38
CA ASN A 40 2.54 25.54 -17.98
C ASN A 40 2.88 26.52 -19.11
N ARG A 41 1.84 26.97 -19.83
CA ARG A 41 1.96 27.74 -21.07
C ARG A 41 2.89 27.03 -22.05
N ASP A 42 4.11 27.52 -22.20
CA ASP A 42 5.10 27.04 -23.18
C ASP A 42 6.19 26.17 -22.57
N THR A 43 6.13 25.88 -21.26
CA THR A 43 7.15 25.10 -20.54
C THR A 43 6.58 23.78 -20.02
N ILE A 44 7.38 22.72 -20.11
CA ILE A 44 7.07 21.41 -19.53
C ILE A 44 8.08 21.19 -18.40
N VAL A 45 7.59 21.09 -17.18
CA VAL A 45 8.42 20.90 -15.99
C VAL A 45 7.89 19.78 -15.10
N PRO A 46 8.75 18.99 -14.44
CA PRO A 46 8.32 18.05 -13.41
C PRO A 46 7.67 18.80 -12.24
N LYS A 47 6.54 18.31 -11.76
CA LYS A 47 5.87 18.83 -10.56
C LYS A 47 5.32 17.69 -9.71
N GLU A 48 5.48 17.82 -8.39
CA GLU A 48 4.83 16.94 -7.42
C GLU A 48 3.31 17.20 -7.39
N LYS A 49 2.53 16.12 -7.47
CA LYS A 49 1.09 16.12 -7.22
C LYS A 49 0.81 16.27 -5.73
N LYS A 50 -0.44 16.55 -5.39
CA LYS A 50 -0.88 16.55 -3.99
C LYS A 50 -0.67 15.14 -3.38
N PRO A 51 -0.23 15.05 -2.12
CA PRO A 51 -0.09 13.77 -1.43
C PRO A 51 -1.41 13.00 -1.39
N LEU A 52 -1.32 11.68 -1.58
CA LEU A 52 -2.40 10.73 -1.35
C LEU A 52 -2.05 9.91 -0.10
N GLN A 53 -2.94 9.90 0.89
CA GLN A 53 -2.74 9.10 2.10
C GLN A 53 -2.87 7.61 1.79
N ILE A 54 -1.96 6.81 2.33
CA ILE A 54 -1.99 5.35 2.32
C ILE A 54 -2.02 4.86 3.76
N ILE A 55 -2.94 3.94 4.05
CA ILE A 55 -3.04 3.26 5.33
C ILE A 55 -2.66 1.80 5.11
N ALA A 56 -1.64 1.33 5.82
CA ALA A 56 -1.10 -0.01 5.58
C ALA A 56 -0.53 -0.65 6.84
N VAL A 57 -0.58 -1.98 6.86
CA VAL A 57 -0.12 -2.82 7.96
C VAL A 57 1.41 -2.84 8.08
N SER A 58 2.12 -2.63 6.97
CA SER A 58 3.58 -2.63 6.91
C SER A 58 4.09 -1.72 5.80
N ASP A 59 5.38 -1.43 5.83
CA ASP A 59 6.07 -0.63 4.82
C ASP A 59 6.03 -1.33 3.45
N SER A 60 6.09 -2.67 3.45
CA SER A 60 5.92 -3.49 2.24
C SER A 60 4.52 -3.36 1.65
N ASP A 61 3.48 -3.41 2.50
CA ASP A 61 2.09 -3.24 2.04
C ASP A 61 1.84 -1.83 1.50
N ALA A 62 2.40 -0.81 2.16
CA ALA A 62 2.36 0.58 1.70
C ALA A 62 3.06 0.74 0.35
N TYR A 63 4.23 0.11 0.19
CA TYR A 63 4.99 0.12 -1.06
C TYR A 63 4.21 -0.51 -2.20
N ILE A 64 3.58 -1.68 -1.97
CA ILE A 64 2.77 -2.35 -2.98
C ILE A 64 1.59 -1.46 -3.42
N GLN A 65 0.93 -0.77 -2.50
CA GLN A 65 -0.14 0.20 -2.83
C GLN A 65 0.40 1.40 -3.63
N ALA A 66 1.51 2.00 -3.19
CA ALA A 66 2.15 3.12 -3.89
C ALA A 66 2.58 2.75 -5.31
N TYR A 67 3.23 1.60 -5.48
CA TYR A 67 3.65 1.10 -6.77
C TYR A 67 2.47 0.80 -7.70
N THR A 68 1.39 0.23 -7.15
CA THR A 68 0.14 0.00 -7.90
C THR A 68 -0.45 1.31 -8.40
N ASN A 69 -0.52 2.35 -7.57
CA ASN A 69 -1.00 3.67 -7.97
C ASN A 69 -0.15 4.27 -9.09
N PHE A 70 1.18 4.15 -8.98
CA PHE A 70 2.09 4.62 -10.03
C PHE A 70 1.88 3.87 -11.35
N CYS A 71 1.73 2.55 -11.34
CA CYS A 71 1.41 1.78 -12.54
C CYS A 71 0.07 2.19 -13.15
N LEU A 72 -0.97 2.40 -12.33
CA LEU A 72 -2.27 2.86 -12.80
C LEU A 72 -2.19 4.24 -13.43
N SER A 73 -1.45 5.18 -12.82
CA SER A 73 -1.28 6.51 -13.39
C SER A 73 -0.53 6.47 -14.72
N ASN A 74 0.48 5.61 -14.87
CA ASN A 74 1.16 5.42 -16.15
C ASN A 74 0.20 4.90 -17.22
N LYS A 75 -0.59 3.86 -16.91
CA LYS A 75 -1.58 3.33 -17.85
C LYS A 75 -2.65 4.35 -18.23
N SER A 76 -3.15 5.11 -17.27
CA SER A 76 -4.14 6.18 -17.52
C SER A 76 -3.56 7.24 -18.45
N TYR A 77 -2.32 7.67 -18.18
CA TYR A 77 -1.61 8.60 -19.04
C TYR A 77 -1.43 8.05 -20.46
N ASP A 78 -0.98 6.80 -20.62
CA ASP A 78 -0.81 6.21 -21.96
C ASP A 78 -2.14 6.22 -22.73
N SER A 79 -3.24 5.89 -22.05
CA SER A 79 -4.58 5.91 -22.63
C SER A 79 -5.04 7.31 -23.04
N GLU A 80 -4.68 8.34 -22.28
CA GLU A 80 -4.98 9.75 -22.57
C GLU A 80 -4.06 10.34 -23.64
N PHE A 81 -2.79 9.96 -23.62
CA PHE A 81 -1.78 10.37 -24.60
C PHE A 81 -2.15 9.89 -26.00
N GLN A 82 -2.60 8.63 -26.14
CA GLN A 82 -3.10 8.12 -27.43
C GLN A 82 -4.31 8.90 -27.97
N LYS A 83 -5.10 9.55 -27.10
CA LYS A 83 -6.26 10.36 -27.49
C LYS A 83 -5.90 11.81 -27.80
N SER A 84 -4.98 12.40 -27.05
CA SER A 84 -4.74 13.85 -27.03
C SER A 84 -3.36 14.28 -27.54
N GLY A 85 -2.38 13.37 -27.58
CA GLY A 85 -0.97 13.69 -27.84
C GLY A 85 -0.28 14.54 -26.78
N SER A 86 -0.97 14.86 -25.67
CA SER A 86 -0.45 15.77 -24.63
C SER A 86 0.54 15.05 -23.71
N ILE A 87 1.74 15.61 -23.58
CA ILE A 87 2.75 15.11 -22.63
C ILE A 87 2.50 15.54 -21.17
N SER A 88 1.56 16.49 -20.97
CA SER A 88 1.17 16.91 -19.62
C SER A 88 0.49 15.76 -18.88
N GLY A 89 0.83 15.57 -17.61
CA GLY A 89 0.31 14.50 -16.77
C GLY A 89 1.16 13.24 -16.74
N LYS A 90 2.19 13.11 -17.59
CA LYS A 90 3.07 11.93 -17.64
C LYS A 90 3.72 11.67 -16.28
N PRO A 91 3.46 10.53 -15.61
CA PRO A 91 4.14 10.17 -14.38
C PRO A 91 5.63 9.92 -14.64
N LEU A 92 6.49 10.37 -13.71
CA LEU A 92 7.95 10.24 -13.81
C LEU A 92 8.50 9.37 -12.69
N SER A 93 8.03 9.62 -11.46
CA SER A 93 8.47 8.91 -10.26
C SER A 93 7.46 9.09 -9.15
N PHE A 94 7.60 8.33 -8.07
CA PHE A 94 6.87 8.55 -6.84
C PHE A 94 7.79 8.50 -5.62
N LYS A 95 7.34 9.12 -4.53
CA LYS A 95 7.89 8.99 -3.17
C LYS A 95 6.86 8.29 -2.31
N LEU A 96 7.35 7.55 -1.31
CA LEU A 96 6.52 6.98 -0.26
C LEU A 96 7.04 7.48 1.07
N LEU A 97 6.37 8.46 1.65
CA LEU A 97 6.78 9.05 2.92
C LEU A 97 6.13 8.30 4.08
N ASN A 98 6.91 7.93 5.07
CA ASN A 98 6.40 7.40 6.34
C ASN A 98 5.89 8.53 7.26
N LYS A 99 5.46 8.19 8.48
CA LYS A 99 5.01 9.15 9.51
C LYS A 99 6.06 10.22 9.89
N GLU A 100 7.34 9.93 9.68
CA GLU A 100 8.48 10.82 9.95
C GLU A 100 8.84 11.67 8.72
N LEU A 101 8.02 11.60 7.65
CA LEU A 101 8.23 12.27 6.36
C LEU A 101 9.50 11.81 5.62
N ILE A 102 10.02 10.63 5.97
CA ILE A 102 11.17 10.01 5.31
C ILE A 102 10.69 9.25 4.08
N ASP A 103 11.30 9.51 2.92
CA ASP A 103 11.04 8.74 1.71
C ASP A 103 11.68 7.35 1.79
N ILE A 104 10.81 6.34 1.89
CA ILE A 104 11.20 4.93 1.98
C ILE A 104 11.05 4.18 0.65
N SER A 105 10.63 4.85 -0.44
CA SER A 105 10.36 4.20 -1.74
C SER A 105 11.52 3.35 -2.26
N LYS A 106 12.77 3.77 -2.01
CA LYS A 106 13.98 3.05 -2.45
C LYS A 106 14.56 2.10 -1.41
N SER A 107 14.25 2.29 -0.13
CA SER A 107 14.83 1.52 0.98
C SER A 107 13.95 0.36 1.45
N VAL A 108 12.67 0.32 1.06
CA VAL A 108 11.79 -0.81 1.36
C VAL A 108 12.26 -2.07 0.64
N THR A 109 12.67 -3.05 1.44
CA THR A 109 13.07 -4.40 1.02
C THR A 109 12.14 -5.45 1.61
N PHE A 110 11.66 -6.37 0.79
CA PHE A 110 10.87 -7.52 1.24
C PHE A 110 11.00 -8.69 0.25
N LEU A 111 10.64 -9.88 0.72
CA LEU A 111 10.75 -11.10 -0.05
C LEU A 111 9.95 -11.00 -1.37
N ASN A 112 10.59 -11.36 -2.48
CA ASN A 112 9.99 -11.40 -3.81
C ASN A 112 9.45 -10.04 -4.33
N LYS A 113 10.03 -8.91 -3.92
CA LYS A 113 9.64 -7.56 -4.36
C LYS A 113 9.47 -7.45 -5.87
N GLU A 114 10.50 -7.83 -6.65
CA GLU A 114 10.47 -7.77 -8.12
C GLU A 114 9.34 -8.62 -8.72
N ARG A 115 9.08 -9.80 -8.15
CA ARG A 115 7.98 -10.67 -8.59
C ARG A 115 6.63 -10.01 -8.36
N TRP A 116 6.46 -9.34 -7.23
CA TRP A 116 5.23 -8.60 -6.93
C TRP A 116 5.04 -7.40 -7.84
N GLU A 117 6.10 -6.62 -8.09
CA GLU A 117 6.08 -5.48 -9.01
C GLU A 117 5.67 -5.93 -10.43
N LYS A 118 6.29 -7.01 -10.93
CA LYS A 118 5.93 -7.58 -12.23
C LYS A 118 4.46 -8.01 -12.28
N LYS A 119 3.98 -8.70 -11.25
CA LYS A 119 2.57 -9.14 -11.17
C LYS A 119 1.60 -7.95 -11.15
N ILE A 120 1.98 -6.84 -10.51
CA ILE A 120 1.18 -5.61 -10.50
C ILE A 120 1.14 -4.99 -11.89
N GLN A 121 2.29 -4.85 -12.56
CA GLN A 121 2.34 -4.35 -13.93
C GLN A 121 1.47 -5.17 -14.87
N GLU A 122 1.59 -6.50 -14.84
CA GLU A 122 0.79 -7.42 -15.65
C GLU A 122 -0.72 -7.24 -15.38
N LYS A 123 -1.12 -7.16 -14.11
CA LYS A 123 -2.51 -6.92 -13.73
C LYS A 123 -3.03 -5.57 -14.21
N VAL A 124 -2.24 -4.51 -14.04
CA VAL A 124 -2.61 -3.17 -14.47
C VAL A 124 -2.77 -3.15 -15.99
N LEU A 125 -1.86 -3.75 -16.75
CA LEU A 125 -1.95 -3.87 -18.21
C LEU A 125 -3.21 -4.65 -18.64
N ALA A 126 -3.54 -5.75 -17.96
CA ALA A 126 -4.72 -6.57 -18.25
C ALA A 126 -6.07 -5.94 -17.86
N PHE A 127 -6.08 -4.90 -17.03
CA PHE A 127 -7.30 -4.14 -16.67
C PHE A 127 -7.79 -3.30 -17.86
N GLU A 128 -8.32 -3.91 -18.91
CA GLU A 128 -9.05 -3.18 -19.94
C GLU A 128 -10.31 -2.60 -19.31
N VAL A 129 -10.49 -1.28 -19.44
CA VAL A 129 -11.72 -0.61 -19.04
C VAL A 129 -12.84 -1.24 -19.86
N LYS A 130 -13.69 -2.04 -19.22
CA LYS A 130 -15.03 -2.32 -19.74
C LYS A 130 -15.66 -0.94 -19.92
N LYS A 131 -15.69 -0.44 -21.15
CA LYS A 131 -16.59 0.64 -21.52
C LYS A 131 -17.98 0.03 -21.35
N GLU A 132 -18.70 0.48 -20.32
CA GLU A 132 -20.15 0.36 -20.37
C GLU A 132 -20.59 1.21 -21.55
N GLU A 133 -21.01 0.52 -22.62
CA GLU A 133 -21.64 1.10 -23.81
C GLU A 133 -23.05 1.59 -23.50
#